data_AF-A0A522NID9-F1
#
_entry.id   AF-A0A522NID9-F1
#
_cell.length_a   1.000
_cell.length_b   1.000
_cell.length_c   1.000
_cell.angle_alpha   90.00
_cell.angle_beta   90.00
_cell.angle_gamma   90.00
#
_symmetry.space_group_name_H-M   'P 1'
#
loop_
_entity.id
_entity.type
_entity.pdbx_description
1 polymer ?
#
loop_
_entity_poly.entity_id
_entity_poly.type
_entity_poly.pdbx_seq_one_letter_code
_entity_poly.pdbx_strand_id
1 'polypeptide(L)'
;MSTDHAATKAGPKSIGARLSTRMAEPQSKRSRPVLWWAALGAATIAFQAYIYIAWIISDDFKATPTGADPVPHMEKVFAWILQSLLAALALISLWWVIRGCSRAGRMTLDAKLLIAGYCQLWLDPIGSAIRPQFFFNSYYVNRGSWLGQIPGAMTPNGHLLADLLLVELPVYGSLIGICVGGCALIRWMRARRPQTSNVALLLWVWLVLGVFIFVFEAIFVMRTGAAVWLAPTHSGTIFYGTRYQMSIIPDPLFWSVFMVAMIGLRFFATDKGAARTDAGLDQLGVAPRWKTTISTLAVVGFVSAAMFVSSALAIGASLYSKTPDNLPSYLRDGICGEGTNYECPNPGVPIQTVSRPEQP
;
A
#
# COMPACT_ATOMS: atom_id res chain seq x y z
N MET A 1 -81.44 50.77 11.12
CA MET A 1 -82.18 50.83 12.40
C MET A 1 -82.43 49.41 12.86
N SER A 2 -82.38 49.19 14.19
CA SER A 2 -82.45 47.92 14.97
C SER A 2 -81.23 47.00 14.89
N THR A 3 -80.33 46.92 15.89
CA THR A 3 -80.40 46.46 17.31
C THR A 3 -80.26 44.94 17.46
N ASP A 4 -79.15 44.46 18.02
CA ASP A 4 -79.14 43.83 19.37
C ASP A 4 -77.77 43.24 19.81
N HIS A 5 -77.39 43.68 21.02
CA HIS A 5 -76.80 42.95 22.16
C HIS A 5 -75.53 42.09 22.00
N ALA A 6 -74.41 42.50 22.63
CA ALA A 6 -73.97 42.11 24.00
C ALA A 6 -72.82 41.07 23.89
N ALA A 7 -71.79 40.96 24.74
CA ALA A 7 -71.40 41.61 25.97
C ALA A 7 -69.87 41.55 26.10
N THR A 8 -69.28 42.55 26.74
CA THR A 8 -67.89 42.56 27.23
C THR A 8 -67.83 41.85 28.58
N LYS A 9 -66.85 40.97 28.81
CA LYS A 9 -66.32 40.71 30.17
C LYS A 9 -64.89 40.18 30.15
N ALA A 10 -64.15 40.65 31.15
CA ALA A 10 -62.70 40.72 31.30
C ALA A 10 -61.98 39.39 31.56
N GLY A 11 -60.68 39.35 31.24
CA GLY A 11 -59.77 38.22 31.50
C GLY A 11 -59.41 38.04 33.00
N PRO A 12 -58.57 37.02 33.31
CA PRO A 12 -57.16 37.35 33.52
C PRO A 12 -56.14 36.28 33.08
N LYS A 13 -55.01 36.80 32.58
CA LYS A 13 -53.60 36.45 32.85
C LYS A 13 -53.20 34.97 33.12
N SER A 14 -52.24 34.55 32.30
CA SER A 14 -51.06 33.72 32.65
C SER A 14 -51.28 32.29 33.15
N ILE A 15 -51.33 31.35 32.20
CA ILE A 15 -50.80 29.99 32.40
C ILE A 15 -49.85 29.73 31.23
N GLY A 16 -48.63 30.21 31.37
CA GLY A 16 -47.64 30.18 30.30
C GLY A 16 -46.25 30.35 30.87
N ALA A 17 -45.83 29.44 31.74
CA ALA A 17 -44.43 29.29 32.08
C ALA A 17 -44.16 27.95 32.78
N ARG A 18 -43.11 27.28 32.30
CA ARG A 18 -42.31 26.22 32.96
C ARG A 18 -42.96 24.83 33.00
N LEU A 19 -42.61 24.03 32.00
CA LEU A 19 -41.80 22.81 32.15
C LEU A 19 -41.68 22.13 30.78
N SER A 20 -40.97 22.78 29.85
CA SER A 20 -40.28 22.03 28.81
C SER A 20 -38.82 22.04 29.21
N THR A 21 -38.47 21.11 30.09
CA THR A 21 -37.10 20.65 30.24
C THR A 21 -36.68 20.22 28.84
N ARG A 22 -35.92 21.09 28.15
CA ARG A 22 -35.09 20.64 27.03
C ARG A 22 -34.19 19.57 27.62
N MET A 23 -34.60 18.31 27.51
CA MET A 23 -33.66 17.21 27.48
C MET A 23 -32.67 17.63 26.40
N ALA A 24 -31.45 18.00 26.83
CA ALA A 24 -30.35 18.08 25.92
C ALA A 24 -30.23 16.67 25.34
N GLU A 25 -30.80 16.46 24.15
CA GLU A 25 -30.45 15.31 23.34
C GLU A 25 -28.92 15.29 23.34
N PRO A 26 -28.28 14.20 23.78
CA PRO A 26 -26.85 14.11 23.71
C PRO A 26 -26.53 14.30 22.24
N GLN A 27 -25.93 15.44 21.91
CA GLN A 27 -25.56 15.83 20.56
C GLN A 27 -24.75 14.64 20.05
N SER A 28 -25.37 13.78 19.23
CA SER A 28 -24.76 12.51 18.87
C SER A 28 -23.41 12.89 18.29
N LYS A 29 -22.32 12.37 18.88
CA LYS A 29 -20.96 12.75 18.47
C LYS A 29 -20.91 12.52 16.97
N ARG A 30 -21.05 13.59 16.18
CA ARG A 30 -21.08 13.51 14.73
C ARG A 30 -19.82 12.76 14.37
N SER A 31 -19.98 11.58 13.76
CA SER A 31 -18.83 10.78 13.39
C SER A 31 -17.93 11.65 12.51
N ARG A 32 -16.64 11.68 12.82
CA ARG A 32 -15.62 12.41 12.06
C ARG A 32 -14.68 11.37 11.43
N PRO A 33 -15.09 10.68 10.35
CA PRO A 33 -14.27 9.64 9.71
C PRO A 33 -12.85 10.10 9.42
N VAL A 34 -12.66 11.38 9.08
CA VAL A 34 -11.34 11.98 8.85
C VAL A 34 -10.38 11.79 10.03
N LEU A 35 -10.84 11.84 11.28
CA LEU A 35 -9.99 11.67 12.45
C LEU A 35 -9.59 10.21 12.66
N TRP A 36 -10.47 9.26 12.32
CA TRP A 36 -10.15 7.83 12.37
C TRP A 36 -9.06 7.46 11.35
N TRP A 37 -9.23 7.94 10.12
CA TRP A 37 -8.22 7.76 9.08
C TRP A 37 -6.91 8.46 9.41
N ALA A 38 -6.97 9.70 9.94
CA ALA A 38 -5.77 10.43 10.34
C ALA A 38 -5.05 9.76 11.50
N ALA A 39 -5.78 9.20 12.47
CA ALA A 39 -5.19 8.44 13.58
C ALA A 39 -4.50 7.17 13.07
N LEU A 40 -5.14 6.43 12.16
CA LEU A 40 -4.53 5.27 11.52
C LEU A 40 -3.26 5.65 10.74
N GLY A 41 -3.31 6.72 9.93
CA GLY A 41 -2.15 7.19 9.17
C GLY A 41 -1.00 7.65 10.08
N ALA A 42 -1.31 8.34 11.17
CA ALA A 42 -0.31 8.74 12.16
C ALA A 42 0.33 7.52 12.85
N ALA A 43 -0.48 6.51 13.21
CA ALA A 43 0.02 5.26 13.76
C ALA A 43 0.92 4.51 12.78
N THR A 44 0.52 4.41 11.50
CA THR A 44 1.34 3.80 10.45
C THR A 44 2.68 4.51 10.29
N ILE A 45 2.70 5.85 10.23
CA ILE A 45 3.95 6.62 10.07
C ILE A 45 4.85 6.44 11.31
N ALA A 46 4.28 6.47 12.52
CA ALA A 46 5.05 6.24 13.73
C ALA A 46 5.68 4.84 13.75
N PHE A 47 4.93 3.83 13.31
CA PHE A 47 5.42 2.46 13.22
C PHE A 47 6.47 2.27 12.12
N GLN A 48 6.26 2.88 10.95
CA GLN A 48 7.27 2.95 9.88
C GLN A 48 8.58 3.57 10.38
N ALA A 49 8.49 4.70 11.10
CA ALA A 49 9.65 5.36 11.67
C ALA A 49 10.38 4.47 12.68
N TYR A 50 9.63 3.79 13.56
CA TYR A 50 10.19 2.81 14.49
C TYR A 50 10.97 1.71 13.77
N ILE A 51 10.38 1.08 12.75
CA ILE A 51 11.00 -0.02 11.99
C ILE A 51 12.30 0.45 11.31
N TYR A 52 12.26 1.59 10.62
CA TYR A 52 13.44 2.10 9.93
C TYR A 52 14.54 2.55 10.89
N ILE A 53 14.19 3.18 12.02
CA ILE A 53 15.16 3.55 13.04
C ILE A 53 15.80 2.29 13.64
N ALA A 54 14.99 1.28 13.98
CA ALA A 54 15.48 0.00 14.51
C ALA A 54 16.42 -0.69 13.51
N TRP A 55 16.08 -0.70 12.22
CA TRP A 55 16.89 -1.27 11.16
C TRP A 55 18.20 -0.51 10.93
N ILE A 56 18.17 0.82 10.82
CA ILE A 56 19.37 1.63 10.57
C ILE A 56 20.38 1.55 11.73
N ILE A 57 19.89 1.38 12.96
CA ILE A 57 20.74 1.29 14.16
C ILE A 57 21.25 -0.16 14.38
N SER A 58 20.62 -1.17 13.79
CA SER A 58 21.05 -2.56 13.97
C SER A 58 22.25 -2.94 13.11
N ASP A 59 22.90 -4.04 13.48
CA ASP A 59 24.01 -4.64 12.71
C ASP A 59 23.56 -5.27 11.37
N ASP A 60 22.26 -5.21 11.09
CA ASP A 60 21.64 -5.73 9.86
C ASP A 60 21.61 -4.70 8.72
N PHE A 61 21.92 -3.42 9.00
CA PHE A 61 21.99 -2.38 7.97
C PHE A 61 23.25 -2.50 7.10
N LYS A 62 23.33 -3.58 6.33
CA LYS A 62 24.45 -3.91 5.45
C LYS A 62 23.96 -4.64 4.23
N ALA A 63 24.68 -4.51 3.12
CA ALA A 63 24.31 -5.19 1.89
C ALA A 63 24.31 -6.72 2.09
N THR A 64 23.27 -7.37 1.60
CA THR A 64 23.17 -8.82 1.53
C THR A 64 24.29 -9.37 0.64
N PRO A 65 25.05 -10.39 1.08
CA PRO A 65 26.07 -11.02 0.25
C PRO A 65 25.46 -11.75 -0.95
N THR A 66 26.01 -11.53 -2.13
CA THR A 66 25.63 -12.21 -3.40
C THR A 66 25.94 -13.72 -3.40
N GLY A 67 26.77 -14.20 -2.48
CA GLY A 67 27.16 -15.60 -2.37
C GLY A 67 28.18 -16.04 -3.43
N ALA A 68 28.29 -17.35 -3.63
CA ALA A 68 29.33 -17.98 -4.46
C ALA A 68 29.01 -18.04 -5.95
N ASP A 69 27.72 -18.06 -6.33
CA ASP A 69 27.32 -18.18 -7.72
C ASP A 69 27.50 -16.86 -8.47
N PRO A 70 28.15 -16.86 -9.66
CA PRO A 70 28.36 -15.65 -10.42
C PRO A 70 27.05 -15.14 -11.02
N VAL A 71 26.71 -13.88 -10.73
CA VAL A 71 25.54 -13.21 -11.35
C VAL A 71 25.79 -13.09 -12.87
N PRO A 72 24.87 -13.58 -13.73
CA PRO A 72 25.00 -13.49 -15.18
C PRO A 72 25.17 -12.06 -15.69
N HIS A 73 25.98 -11.87 -16.74
CA HIS A 73 26.29 -10.53 -17.26
C HIS A 73 25.03 -9.74 -17.66
N MET A 74 24.06 -10.38 -18.30
CA MET A 74 22.81 -9.72 -18.71
C MET A 74 21.99 -9.24 -17.50
N GLU A 75 21.93 -10.02 -16.42
CA GLU A 75 21.23 -9.62 -15.19
C GLU A 75 21.89 -8.39 -14.55
N LYS A 76 23.23 -8.30 -14.59
CA LYS A 76 23.96 -7.11 -14.12
C LYS A 76 23.65 -5.87 -14.94
N VAL A 77 23.60 -6.00 -16.27
CA VAL A 77 23.27 -4.89 -17.19
C VAL A 77 21.83 -4.42 -16.94
N PHE A 78 20.88 -5.36 -16.88
CA PHE A 78 19.48 -5.02 -16.61
C PHE A 78 19.30 -4.40 -15.23
N ALA A 79 20.03 -4.84 -14.21
CA ALA A 79 19.97 -4.24 -12.88
C ALA A 79 20.30 -2.74 -12.90
N TRP A 80 21.35 -2.32 -13.63
CA TRP A 80 21.68 -0.90 -13.74
C TRP A 80 20.69 -0.12 -14.61
N ILE A 81 20.17 -0.72 -15.68
CA ILE A 81 19.14 -0.10 -16.51
C ILE A 81 17.86 0.12 -15.71
N LEU A 82 17.37 -0.91 -15.02
CA LEU A 82 16.10 -0.88 -14.30
C LEU A 82 16.13 0.11 -13.12
N GLN A 83 17.20 0.06 -12.31
CA GLN A 83 17.38 1.00 -11.20
C GLN A 83 17.43 2.45 -11.70
N SER A 84 18.18 2.72 -12.77
CA SER A 84 18.31 4.06 -13.31
C SER A 84 17.00 4.58 -13.92
N LEU A 85 16.29 3.73 -14.66
CA LEU A 85 15.03 4.08 -15.32
C LEU A 85 13.93 4.35 -14.29
N LEU A 86 13.80 3.49 -13.28
CA LEU A 86 12.80 3.67 -12.24
C LEU A 86 13.14 4.90 -11.38
N ALA A 87 14.39 5.08 -10.96
CA ALA A 87 14.82 6.28 -10.24
C ALA A 87 14.50 7.57 -11.02
N ALA A 88 14.75 7.60 -12.33
CA ALA A 88 14.37 8.73 -13.18
C ALA A 88 12.86 8.96 -13.19
N LEU A 89 12.04 7.90 -13.30
CA LEU A 89 10.58 7.99 -13.27
C LEU A 89 10.06 8.56 -11.94
N ALA A 90 10.66 8.19 -10.81
CA ALA A 90 10.29 8.74 -9.52
C ALA A 90 10.69 10.20 -9.35
N LEU A 91 11.87 10.60 -9.85
CA LEU A 91 12.27 12.00 -9.87
C LEU A 91 11.34 12.85 -10.75
N ILE A 92 10.93 12.34 -11.91
CA ILE A 92 9.94 12.99 -12.79
C ILE A 92 8.60 13.12 -12.07
N SER A 93 8.14 12.05 -11.40
CA SER A 93 6.89 12.05 -10.64
C SER A 93 6.93 13.07 -9.49
N LEU A 94 8.02 13.11 -8.74
CA LEU A 94 8.25 14.07 -7.66
C LEU A 94 8.26 15.51 -8.21
N TRP A 95 9.01 15.76 -9.29
CA TRP A 95 9.05 17.07 -9.94
C TRP A 95 7.67 17.52 -10.42
N TRP A 96 6.90 16.62 -11.05
CA TRP A 96 5.55 16.91 -11.53
C TRP A 96 4.59 17.28 -10.39
N VAL A 97 4.65 16.53 -9.28
CA VAL A 97 3.86 16.79 -8.07
C VAL A 97 4.26 18.11 -7.41
N ILE A 98 5.56 18.38 -7.24
CA ILE A 98 6.07 19.63 -6.66
C ILE A 98 5.64 20.83 -7.52
N ARG A 99 5.79 20.73 -8.84
CA ARG A 99 5.33 21.75 -9.78
C ARG A 99 3.82 21.96 -9.68
N GLY A 100 3.05 20.88 -9.55
CA GLY A 100 1.61 20.94 -9.32
C GLY A 100 1.23 21.69 -8.03
N CYS A 101 1.93 21.43 -6.93
CA CYS A 101 1.73 22.12 -5.65
C CYS A 101 2.09 23.60 -5.73
N SER A 102 3.22 23.92 -6.37
CA SER A 102 3.66 25.31 -6.57
C SER A 102 2.64 26.10 -7.38
N ARG A 103 2.13 25.54 -8.49
CA ARG A 103 1.09 26.19 -9.32
C ARG A 103 -0.25 26.35 -8.61
N ALA A 104 -0.61 25.41 -7.74
CA ALA A 104 -1.87 25.45 -7.00
C ALA A 104 -1.80 26.31 -5.73
N GLY A 105 -0.61 26.70 -5.27
CA GLY A 105 -0.40 27.42 -4.01
C GLY A 105 -0.83 26.62 -2.76
N ARG A 106 -1.03 25.31 -2.89
CA ARG A 106 -1.51 24.42 -1.83
C ARG A 106 -1.07 22.98 -2.07
N MET A 107 -1.06 22.18 -1.01
CA MET A 107 -0.82 20.74 -1.12
C MET A 107 -1.96 20.07 -1.90
N THR A 108 -1.65 19.53 -3.07
CA THR A 108 -2.62 18.84 -3.93
C THR A 108 -2.93 17.44 -3.40
N LEU A 109 -4.03 16.84 -3.85
CA LEU A 109 -4.32 15.43 -3.55
C LEU A 109 -3.23 14.52 -4.11
N ASP A 110 -2.68 14.85 -5.28
CA ASP A 110 -1.59 14.10 -5.91
C ASP A 110 -0.34 14.05 -5.02
N ALA A 111 -0.03 15.14 -4.32
CA ALA A 111 1.07 15.16 -3.35
C ALA A 111 0.77 14.32 -2.10
N LYS A 112 -0.47 14.34 -1.60
CA LYS A 112 -0.88 13.48 -0.47
C LYS A 112 -0.80 12.00 -0.84
N LEU A 113 -1.19 11.64 -2.06
CA LEU A 113 -1.10 10.28 -2.58
C LEU A 113 0.37 9.84 -2.78
N LEU A 114 1.24 10.73 -3.25
CA LEU A 114 2.67 10.46 -3.35
C LEU A 114 3.28 10.17 -1.97
N ILE A 115 2.99 11.02 -0.97
CA ILE A 115 3.42 10.80 0.42
C ILE A 115 2.86 9.47 0.93
N ALA A 116 1.57 9.20 0.71
CA ALA A 116 0.94 7.96 1.13
C ALA A 116 1.58 6.73 0.50
N GLY A 117 2.00 6.78 -0.77
CA GLY A 117 2.75 5.72 -1.44
C GLY A 117 4.07 5.42 -0.74
N TYR A 118 4.90 6.43 -0.48
CA TYR A 118 6.15 6.24 0.26
C TYR A 118 5.94 5.75 1.70
N CYS A 119 4.83 6.14 2.34
CA CYS A 119 4.48 5.64 3.67
C CYS A 119 4.11 4.15 3.69
N GLN A 120 3.90 3.51 2.52
CA GLN A 120 3.63 2.07 2.43
C GLN A 120 4.88 1.21 2.25
N LEU A 121 6.04 1.80 1.94
CA LEU A 121 7.24 1.04 1.59
C LEU A 121 7.62 -0.01 2.65
N TRP A 122 7.45 0.30 3.94
CA TRP A 122 7.79 -0.65 5.00
C TRP A 122 6.92 -1.93 4.99
N LEU A 123 5.74 -1.89 4.35
CA LEU A 123 4.86 -3.03 4.15
C LEU A 123 5.27 -3.92 2.98
N ASP A 124 6.25 -3.52 2.16
CA ASP A 124 6.66 -4.29 0.98
C ASP A 124 7.09 -5.73 1.32
N PRO A 125 8.02 -5.96 2.27
CA PRO A 125 8.43 -7.31 2.61
C PRO A 125 7.43 -8.04 3.53
N ILE A 126 6.30 -7.43 3.92
CA ILE A 126 5.40 -8.03 4.92
C ILE A 126 4.72 -9.31 4.41
N GLY A 127 4.58 -9.46 3.10
CA GLY A 127 4.13 -10.72 2.49
C GLY A 127 5.05 -11.90 2.83
N SER A 128 6.32 -11.58 3.07
CA SER A 128 7.36 -12.47 3.54
C SER A 128 7.50 -12.50 5.07
N ALA A 129 6.53 -12.02 5.86
CA ALA A 129 6.65 -11.96 7.33
C ALA A 129 6.66 -13.33 8.01
N ILE A 130 5.87 -14.30 7.52
CA ILE A 130 5.83 -15.66 8.09
C ILE A 130 6.87 -16.57 7.43
N ARG A 131 6.99 -16.45 6.12
CA ARG A 131 7.93 -17.18 5.26
C ARG A 131 8.17 -16.40 3.99
N PRO A 132 9.31 -16.54 3.31
CA PRO A 132 9.60 -15.87 2.05
C PRO A 132 8.49 -16.10 1.01
N GLN A 133 7.98 -15.00 0.46
CA GLN A 133 7.03 -15.00 -0.67
C GLN A 133 7.75 -14.79 -2.00
N PHE A 134 8.85 -14.05 -1.96
CA PHE A 134 9.74 -13.80 -3.08
C PHE A 134 11.16 -13.70 -2.56
N PHE A 135 12.11 -13.82 -3.48
CA PHE A 135 13.49 -13.45 -3.25
C PHE A 135 13.95 -12.43 -4.27
N PHE A 136 14.77 -11.50 -3.81
CA PHE A 136 15.36 -10.48 -4.63
C PHE A 136 16.79 -10.83 -5.04
N ASN A 137 17.27 -10.21 -6.11
CA ASN A 137 18.65 -10.35 -6.52
C ASN A 137 19.54 -9.41 -5.70
N SER A 138 20.38 -9.97 -4.84
CA SER A 138 21.30 -9.21 -3.98
C SER A 138 22.41 -8.45 -4.72
N TYR A 139 22.53 -8.58 -6.05
CA TYR A 139 23.38 -7.71 -6.87
C TYR A 139 22.87 -6.26 -6.94
N TYR A 140 21.57 -6.04 -6.79
CA TYR A 140 20.99 -4.69 -6.81
C TYR A 140 21.47 -3.88 -5.61
N VAL A 141 21.37 -2.55 -5.69
CA VAL A 141 21.73 -1.68 -4.57
C VAL A 141 20.78 -1.94 -3.40
N ASN A 142 21.28 -2.63 -2.37
CA ASN A 142 20.52 -3.04 -1.19
C ASN A 142 21.30 -2.78 0.10
N ARG A 143 20.60 -2.87 1.23
CA ARG A 143 21.13 -2.76 2.60
C ARG A 143 20.53 -3.85 3.51
N GLY A 144 20.27 -5.02 2.94
CA GLY A 144 19.45 -6.04 3.58
C GLY A 144 17.99 -5.57 3.67
N SER A 145 17.23 -6.17 4.58
CA SER A 145 15.83 -5.83 4.78
C SER A 145 15.49 -5.46 6.22
N TRP A 146 14.53 -4.54 6.36
CA TRP A 146 13.92 -4.23 7.65
C TRP A 146 12.92 -5.30 8.12
N LEU A 147 12.67 -6.36 7.33
CA LEU A 147 11.76 -7.46 7.67
C LEU A 147 12.04 -8.05 9.07
N GLY A 148 13.32 -8.24 9.42
CA GLY A 148 13.71 -8.77 10.74
C GLY A 148 13.37 -7.84 11.91
N GLN A 149 13.11 -6.56 11.65
CA GLN A 149 12.76 -5.56 12.65
C GLN A 149 11.25 -5.38 12.81
N ILE A 150 10.44 -6.01 11.95
CA ILE A 150 8.98 -5.98 12.05
C ILE A 150 8.56 -6.89 13.21
N PRO A 151 7.94 -6.35 14.27
CA PRO A 151 7.44 -7.16 15.38
C PRO A 151 6.49 -8.27 14.90
N GLY A 152 6.81 -9.52 15.25
CA GLY A 152 6.02 -10.68 14.86
C GLY A 152 6.39 -11.32 13.52
N ALA A 153 7.39 -10.79 12.80
CA ALA A 153 7.98 -11.51 11.69
C ALA A 153 8.65 -12.81 12.18
N MET A 154 8.39 -13.91 11.49
CA MET A 154 8.86 -15.26 11.81
C MET A 154 9.85 -15.80 10.78
N THR A 155 9.98 -15.14 9.62
CA THR A 155 10.91 -15.57 8.57
C THR A 155 12.35 -15.60 9.10
N PRO A 156 12.99 -16.78 9.12
CA PRO A 156 14.38 -16.91 9.49
C PRO A 156 15.25 -16.07 8.57
N ASN A 157 16.31 -15.46 9.12
CA ASN A 157 17.24 -14.63 8.38
C ASN A 157 16.56 -13.55 7.50
N GLY A 158 15.38 -13.05 7.90
CA GLY A 158 14.63 -12.07 7.10
C GLY A 158 15.40 -10.79 6.81
N HIS A 159 16.42 -10.46 7.61
CA HIS A 159 17.34 -9.34 7.38
C HIS A 159 18.19 -9.48 6.10
N LEU A 160 18.37 -10.71 5.60
CA LEU A 160 19.14 -11.00 4.38
C LEU A 160 18.32 -10.81 3.10
N LEU A 161 17.00 -10.62 3.18
CA LEU A 161 16.21 -10.28 2.00
C LEU A 161 16.78 -8.97 1.41
N ALA A 162 17.23 -9.02 0.15
CA ALA A 162 17.87 -7.86 -0.46
C ALA A 162 16.83 -6.83 -0.89
N ASP A 163 16.40 -5.92 0.00
CA ASP A 163 15.44 -4.87 -0.37
C ASP A 163 16.05 -3.99 -1.49
N LEU A 164 15.36 -3.92 -2.63
CA LEU A 164 15.85 -3.22 -3.83
C LEU A 164 15.55 -1.73 -3.70
N LEU A 165 16.27 -1.03 -2.82
CA LEU A 165 16.00 0.38 -2.50
C LEU A 165 15.83 1.27 -3.74
N LEU A 166 16.67 1.11 -4.77
CA LEU A 166 16.60 1.90 -6.02
C LEU A 166 15.55 1.43 -7.04
N VAL A 167 14.78 0.38 -6.73
CA VAL A 167 13.64 -0.08 -7.54
C VAL A 167 12.35 0.18 -6.76
N GLU A 168 12.29 -0.22 -5.50
CA GLU A 168 11.10 -0.08 -4.66
C GLU A 168 10.77 1.37 -4.35
N LEU A 169 11.73 2.17 -3.83
CA LEU A 169 11.48 3.59 -3.55
C LEU A 169 10.92 4.27 -4.81
N PRO A 170 11.53 4.08 -6.01
CA PRO A 170 10.97 4.68 -7.19
C PRO A 170 9.62 4.12 -7.66
N VAL A 171 9.36 2.81 -7.49
CA VAL A 171 8.05 2.21 -7.78
C VAL A 171 6.97 2.91 -6.98
N TYR A 172 7.13 3.02 -5.65
CA TYR A 172 6.16 3.73 -4.79
C TYR A 172 6.04 5.22 -5.13
N GLY A 173 7.12 5.86 -5.55
CA GLY A 173 7.11 7.23 -6.06
C GLY A 173 6.38 7.40 -7.40
N SER A 174 6.39 6.37 -8.24
CA SER A 174 5.78 6.38 -9.58
C SER A 174 4.29 5.97 -9.58
N LEU A 175 3.76 5.45 -8.48
CA LEU A 175 2.34 5.06 -8.33
C LEU A 175 1.37 6.21 -8.66
N ILE A 176 1.80 7.46 -8.50
CA ILE A 176 0.99 8.61 -8.89
C ILE A 176 0.72 8.63 -10.41
N GLY A 177 1.69 8.19 -11.23
CA GLY A 177 1.52 8.03 -12.68
C GLY A 177 0.45 6.99 -13.01
N ILE A 178 0.45 5.85 -12.30
CA ILE A 178 -0.59 4.83 -12.39
C ILE A 178 -1.95 5.41 -11.97
N CYS A 179 -1.98 6.23 -10.91
CA CYS A 179 -3.21 6.89 -10.47
C CYS A 179 -3.79 7.83 -11.53
N VAL A 180 -2.93 8.63 -12.18
CA VAL A 180 -3.32 9.54 -13.27
C VAL A 180 -3.80 8.76 -14.48
N GLY A 181 -3.08 7.71 -14.88
CA GLY A 181 -3.43 6.83 -15.99
C GLY A 181 -4.75 6.08 -15.78
N GLY A 182 -4.95 5.51 -14.58
CA GLY A 182 -6.20 4.88 -14.18
C GLY A 182 -7.38 5.84 -14.20
N CYS A 183 -7.20 7.08 -13.71
CA CYS A 183 -8.23 8.12 -13.85
C CYS A 183 -8.54 8.45 -15.32
N ALA A 184 -7.54 8.49 -16.19
CA ALA A 184 -7.74 8.73 -17.62
C ALA A 184 -8.51 7.58 -18.28
N LEU A 185 -8.20 6.33 -17.90
CA LEU A 185 -8.93 5.15 -18.35
C LEU A 185 -10.40 5.19 -17.93
N ILE A 186 -10.70 5.54 -16.67
CA ILE A 186 -12.10 5.69 -16.22
C ILE A 186 -12.83 6.77 -17.02
N ARG A 187 -12.21 7.94 -17.26
CA ARG A 187 -12.81 9.02 -18.07
C ARG A 187 -13.09 8.57 -19.50
N TRP A 188 -12.16 7.86 -20.11
CA TRP A 188 -12.32 7.28 -21.46
C TRP A 188 -13.46 6.25 -21.51
N MET A 189 -13.56 5.37 -20.50
CA MET A 189 -14.65 4.41 -20.41
C MET A 189 -16.01 5.10 -20.21
N ARG A 190 -16.10 6.11 -19.34
CA ARG A 190 -17.34 6.88 -19.14
C ARG A 190 -17.77 7.62 -20.40
N ALA A 191 -16.82 8.14 -21.19
CA ALA A 191 -17.13 8.78 -22.47
C ALA A 191 -17.74 7.80 -23.49
N ARG A 192 -17.33 6.52 -23.46
CA ARG A 192 -17.85 5.47 -24.34
C ARG A 192 -19.11 4.79 -23.82
N ARG A 193 -19.22 4.62 -22.50
CA ARG A 193 -20.33 3.93 -21.81
C ARG A 193 -20.75 4.70 -20.55
N PRO A 194 -21.56 5.76 -20.70
CA PRO A 194 -21.94 6.64 -19.60
C PRO A 194 -22.83 5.96 -18.54
N GLN A 195 -23.54 4.89 -18.89
CA GLN A 195 -24.40 4.13 -17.97
C GLN A 195 -23.65 3.13 -17.08
N THR A 196 -22.32 3.06 -17.18
CA THR A 196 -21.52 2.10 -16.39
C THR A 196 -21.45 2.53 -14.93
N SER A 197 -21.77 1.62 -14.01
CA SER A 197 -21.70 1.89 -12.56
C SER A 197 -20.27 2.15 -12.10
N ASN A 198 -20.11 2.90 -11.00
CA ASN A 198 -18.79 3.18 -10.41
C ASN A 198 -18.03 1.91 -10.04
N VAL A 199 -18.74 0.88 -9.55
CA VAL A 199 -18.13 -0.41 -9.21
C VAL A 199 -17.61 -1.11 -10.47
N ALA A 200 -18.39 -1.14 -11.54
CA ALA A 200 -17.96 -1.73 -12.80
C ALA A 200 -16.75 -0.98 -13.40
N LEU A 201 -16.67 0.35 -13.26
CA LEU A 201 -15.50 1.13 -13.69
C LEU A 201 -14.25 0.76 -12.89
N LEU A 202 -14.34 0.62 -11.57
CA LEU A 202 -13.21 0.20 -10.74
C LEU A 202 -12.78 -1.24 -11.04
N LEU A 203 -13.72 -2.15 -11.27
CA LEU A 203 -13.42 -3.53 -11.67
C LEU A 203 -12.70 -3.58 -13.02
N TRP A 204 -13.08 -2.75 -13.99
CA TRP A 204 -12.35 -2.66 -15.25
C TRP A 204 -10.93 -2.12 -15.09
N VAL A 205 -10.75 -1.08 -14.26
CA VAL A 205 -9.41 -0.58 -13.94
C VAL A 205 -8.58 -1.66 -13.26
N TRP A 206 -9.17 -2.40 -12.32
CA TRP A 206 -8.53 -3.52 -11.64
C TRP A 206 -8.06 -4.59 -12.62
N LEU A 207 -8.90 -4.99 -13.58
CA LEU A 207 -8.54 -5.96 -14.62
C LEU A 207 -7.41 -5.45 -15.52
N VAL A 208 -7.49 -4.20 -15.99
CA VAL A 208 -6.45 -3.61 -16.85
C VAL A 208 -5.12 -3.47 -16.10
N LEU A 209 -5.16 -3.08 -14.82
CA LEU A 209 -3.97 -3.01 -13.98
C LEU A 209 -3.40 -4.38 -13.66
N GLY A 210 -4.25 -5.39 -13.41
CA GLY A 210 -3.80 -6.77 -13.25
C GLY A 210 -3.03 -7.26 -14.46
N VAL A 211 -3.52 -6.97 -15.68
CA VAL A 211 -2.80 -7.28 -16.93
C VAL A 211 -1.51 -6.47 -17.06
N PHE A 212 -1.54 -5.18 -16.72
CA PHE A 212 -0.35 -4.33 -16.76
C PHE A 212 0.75 -4.83 -15.80
N ILE A 213 0.39 -5.12 -14.54
CA ILE A 213 1.31 -5.70 -13.54
C ILE A 213 1.81 -7.04 -14.05
N PHE A 214 0.90 -7.90 -14.55
CA PHE A 214 1.28 -9.18 -15.11
C PHE A 214 2.37 -9.08 -16.18
N VAL A 215 2.20 -8.18 -17.15
CA VAL A 215 3.18 -7.94 -18.22
C VAL A 215 4.46 -7.31 -17.66
N PHE A 216 4.33 -6.35 -16.73
CA PHE A 216 5.46 -5.69 -16.11
C PHE A 216 6.33 -6.68 -15.35
N GLU A 217 5.73 -7.51 -14.50
CA GLU A 217 6.40 -8.57 -13.74
C GLU A 217 7.11 -9.56 -14.66
N ALA A 218 6.36 -10.10 -15.63
CA ALA A 218 6.83 -11.18 -16.49
C ALA A 218 8.00 -10.73 -17.37
N ILE A 219 8.02 -9.47 -17.81
CA ILE A 219 9.07 -8.92 -18.67
C ILE A 219 10.18 -8.28 -17.85
N PHE A 220 9.85 -7.37 -16.93
CA PHE A 220 10.86 -6.55 -16.26
C PHE A 220 11.39 -7.14 -14.96
N VAL A 221 10.66 -8.00 -14.26
CA VAL A 221 11.13 -8.58 -12.99
C VAL A 221 11.73 -9.96 -13.24
N MET A 222 10.98 -10.83 -13.94
CA MET A 222 11.39 -12.22 -14.16
C MET A 222 12.49 -12.37 -15.21
N ARG A 223 12.40 -11.70 -16.39
CA ARG A 223 13.42 -11.87 -17.45
C ARG A 223 14.72 -11.15 -17.16
N THR A 224 14.69 -10.09 -16.37
CA THR A 224 15.89 -9.37 -15.94
C THR A 224 16.59 -10.05 -14.76
N GLY A 225 15.92 -11.00 -14.10
CA GLY A 225 16.42 -11.67 -12.90
C GLY A 225 16.43 -10.76 -11.67
N ALA A 226 15.52 -9.78 -11.58
CA ALA A 226 15.41 -8.87 -10.43
C ALA A 226 14.86 -9.57 -9.19
N ALA A 227 13.88 -10.46 -9.38
CA ALA A 227 13.27 -11.24 -8.30
C ALA A 227 12.81 -12.60 -8.80
N VAL A 228 12.55 -13.51 -7.88
CA VAL A 228 11.88 -14.80 -8.11
C VAL A 228 10.74 -14.96 -7.11
N TRP A 229 9.54 -15.27 -7.59
CA TRP A 229 8.40 -15.54 -6.73
C TRP A 229 8.40 -16.98 -6.24
N LEU A 230 7.82 -17.20 -5.06
CA LEU A 230 7.43 -18.51 -4.59
C LEU A 230 5.95 -18.76 -4.92
N ALA A 231 5.66 -19.96 -5.43
CA ALA A 231 4.39 -20.27 -6.06
C ALA A 231 3.44 -21.01 -5.11
N PRO A 232 2.30 -20.41 -4.70
CA PRO A 232 1.35 -21.01 -3.76
C PRO A 232 0.64 -22.25 -4.32
N THR A 233 0.35 -22.26 -5.62
CA THR A 233 -0.36 -23.37 -6.27
C THR A 233 0.09 -23.55 -7.72
N HIS A 234 0.04 -24.78 -8.23
CA HIS A 234 0.29 -25.06 -9.64
C HIS A 234 -0.75 -24.40 -10.57
N SER A 235 -2.03 -24.38 -10.17
CA SER A 235 -3.14 -23.87 -10.99
C SER A 235 -3.18 -22.34 -11.10
N GLY A 236 -2.55 -21.61 -10.17
CA GLY A 236 -2.50 -20.14 -10.15
C GLY A 236 -1.15 -19.55 -10.55
N THR A 237 -0.23 -20.37 -11.07
CA THR A 237 1.15 -19.97 -11.35
C THR A 237 1.52 -20.29 -12.79
N ILE A 238 2.16 -19.33 -13.47
CA ILE A 238 2.74 -19.55 -14.81
C ILE A 238 4.21 -19.96 -14.64
N PHE A 239 4.68 -20.93 -15.44
CA PHE A 239 6.04 -21.49 -15.35
C PHE A 239 6.38 -22.07 -13.97
N TYR A 240 5.40 -22.74 -13.35
CA TYR A 240 5.55 -23.36 -12.03
C TYR A 240 6.79 -24.24 -11.91
N GLY A 241 7.53 -24.08 -10.80
CA GLY A 241 8.74 -24.85 -10.49
C GLY A 241 10.00 -24.35 -11.18
N THR A 242 9.91 -23.34 -12.04
CA THR A 242 11.07 -22.70 -12.67
C THR A 242 11.47 -21.41 -11.95
N ARG A 243 12.69 -20.92 -12.19
CA ARG A 243 13.13 -19.58 -11.73
C ARG A 243 12.29 -18.42 -12.27
N TYR A 244 11.46 -18.65 -13.28
CA TYR A 244 10.59 -17.65 -13.89
C TYR A 244 9.13 -17.83 -13.47
N GLN A 245 8.89 -18.57 -12.39
CA GLN A 245 7.54 -18.81 -11.93
C GLN A 245 6.89 -17.50 -11.48
N MET A 246 5.64 -17.32 -11.89
CA MET A 246 4.89 -16.11 -11.60
C MET A 246 3.54 -16.47 -10.98
N SER A 247 3.33 -16.01 -9.75
CA SER A 247 2.14 -16.27 -8.96
C SER A 247 1.06 -15.22 -9.29
N ILE A 248 0.04 -15.58 -10.08
CA ILE A 248 -1.00 -14.62 -10.51
C ILE A 248 -1.84 -14.12 -9.32
N ILE A 249 -2.03 -14.97 -8.31
CA ILE A 249 -2.88 -14.66 -7.15
C ILE A 249 -2.26 -13.62 -6.21
N PRO A 250 -1.08 -13.86 -5.63
CA PRO A 250 -0.54 -12.93 -4.65
C PRO A 250 -0.03 -11.62 -5.26
N ASP A 251 0.40 -11.63 -6.51
CA ASP A 251 1.07 -10.49 -7.11
C ASP A 251 0.10 -9.59 -7.92
N PRO A 252 -0.29 -9.88 -9.18
CA PRO A 252 -1.10 -8.95 -9.95
C PRO A 252 -2.52 -8.78 -9.39
N LEU A 253 -3.11 -9.78 -8.73
CA LEU A 253 -4.47 -9.69 -8.17
C LEU A 253 -4.53 -8.88 -6.87
N PHE A 254 -3.64 -9.12 -5.90
CA PHE A 254 -3.68 -8.40 -4.62
C PHE A 254 -3.04 -7.01 -4.71
N TRP A 255 -1.99 -6.85 -5.51
CA TRP A 255 -1.34 -5.55 -5.68
C TRP A 255 -2.22 -4.53 -6.43
N SER A 256 -2.98 -5.00 -7.42
CA SER A 256 -3.93 -4.15 -8.15
C SER A 256 -5.09 -3.67 -7.28
N VAL A 257 -5.49 -4.38 -6.21
CA VAL A 257 -6.52 -3.91 -5.25
C VAL A 257 -6.07 -2.62 -4.56
N PHE A 258 -4.82 -2.60 -4.10
CA PHE A 258 -4.19 -1.43 -3.49
C PHE A 258 -4.15 -0.24 -4.48
N MET A 259 -3.70 -0.47 -5.72
CA MET A 259 -3.66 0.58 -6.73
C MET A 259 -5.06 1.12 -7.10
N VAL A 260 -6.05 0.24 -7.18
CA VAL A 260 -7.46 0.62 -7.45
C VAL A 260 -8.03 1.45 -6.30
N ALA A 261 -7.66 1.16 -5.05
CA ALA A 261 -8.06 1.99 -3.91
C ALA A 261 -7.50 3.42 -4.04
N MET A 262 -6.22 3.58 -4.42
CA MET A 262 -5.61 4.88 -4.67
C MET A 262 -6.28 5.62 -5.84
N ILE A 263 -6.52 4.92 -6.96
CA ILE A 263 -7.20 5.47 -8.14
C ILE A 263 -8.62 5.90 -7.78
N GLY A 264 -9.36 5.07 -7.04
CA GLY A 264 -10.70 5.38 -6.58
C GLY A 264 -10.72 6.63 -5.71
N LEU A 265 -9.78 6.76 -4.76
CA LEU A 265 -9.66 7.95 -3.92
C LEU A 265 -9.41 9.22 -4.75
N ARG A 266 -8.55 9.11 -5.78
CA ARG A 266 -8.24 10.21 -6.69
C ARG A 266 -9.40 10.57 -7.62
N PHE A 267 -10.07 9.57 -8.19
CA PHE A 267 -11.12 9.75 -9.18
C PHE A 267 -12.42 10.28 -8.56
N PHE A 268 -12.78 9.82 -7.36
CA PHE A 268 -13.96 10.27 -6.63
C PHE A 268 -13.68 11.47 -5.71
N ALA A 269 -12.51 12.11 -5.87
CA ALA A 269 -12.25 13.38 -5.22
C ALA A 269 -13.23 14.45 -5.74
N THR A 270 -13.60 15.38 -4.86
CA THR A 270 -14.46 16.51 -5.22
C THR A 270 -13.77 17.44 -6.22
N ASP A 271 -14.54 18.28 -6.92
CA ASP A 271 -13.99 19.28 -7.86
C ASP A 271 -13.00 20.27 -7.19
N LYS A 272 -13.10 20.42 -5.86
CA LYS A 272 -12.18 21.22 -5.05
C LYS A 272 -10.87 20.48 -4.71
N GLY A 273 -10.75 19.21 -5.09
CA GLY A 273 -9.63 18.33 -4.79
C GLY A 273 -9.63 17.74 -3.38
N ALA A 274 -10.76 17.83 -2.65
CA ALA A 274 -10.90 17.18 -1.35
C ALA A 274 -11.29 15.70 -1.54
N ALA A 275 -10.57 14.81 -0.85
CA ALA A 275 -10.79 13.39 -0.91
C ALA A 275 -11.99 12.98 -0.03
N ARG A 276 -12.61 11.82 -0.29
CA ARG A 276 -13.72 11.32 0.57
C ARG A 276 -13.27 11.08 2.02
N THR A 277 -11.97 10.85 2.23
CA THR A 277 -11.34 10.77 3.55
C THR A 277 -11.39 12.09 4.32
N ASP A 278 -11.58 13.22 3.66
CA ASP A 278 -11.70 14.55 4.27
C ASP A 278 -13.10 14.83 4.83
N ALA A 279 -14.00 13.83 4.83
CA ALA A 279 -15.35 13.97 5.36
C ALA A 279 -15.34 14.41 6.84
N GLY A 280 -15.85 15.61 7.10
CA GLY A 280 -15.88 16.24 8.42
C GLY A 280 -14.69 17.17 8.72
N LEU A 281 -13.75 17.36 7.79
CA LEU A 281 -12.61 18.26 7.97
C LEU A 281 -13.01 19.73 8.16
N ASP A 282 -14.05 20.18 7.45
CA ASP A 282 -14.56 21.55 7.56
C ASP A 282 -15.20 21.85 8.91
N GLN A 283 -15.67 20.82 9.63
CA GLN A 283 -16.24 20.95 10.97
C GLN A 283 -15.16 21.14 12.05
N LEU A 284 -13.88 21.00 11.70
CA LEU A 284 -12.77 21.28 12.61
C LEU A 284 -12.46 22.78 12.60
N GLY A 285 -12.60 23.41 13.77
CA GLY A 285 -12.18 24.80 14.02
C GLY A 285 -10.66 24.98 14.12
N VAL A 286 -9.89 24.28 13.29
CA VAL A 286 -8.41 24.30 13.29
C VAL A 286 -7.87 25.12 12.12
N ALA A 287 -6.66 25.64 12.28
CA ALA A 287 -6.00 26.46 11.25
C ALA A 287 -5.82 25.68 9.92
N PRO A 288 -5.75 26.36 8.76
CA PRO A 288 -5.65 25.73 7.44
C PRO A 288 -4.46 24.76 7.28
N ARG A 289 -3.32 25.06 7.92
CA ARG A 289 -2.15 24.17 7.96
C ARG A 289 -2.46 22.82 8.58
N TRP A 290 -3.16 22.81 9.71
CA TRP A 290 -3.53 21.58 10.42
C TRP A 290 -4.60 20.79 9.67
N LYS A 291 -5.53 21.48 8.98
CA LYS A 291 -6.47 20.80 8.08
C LYS A 291 -5.74 20.03 6.97
N THR A 292 -4.69 20.62 6.41
CA THR A 292 -3.86 19.97 5.38
C THR A 292 -3.15 18.76 5.94
N THR A 293 -2.50 18.87 7.10
CA THR A 293 -1.82 17.75 7.76
C THR A 293 -2.78 16.61 8.09
N ILE A 294 -3.93 16.91 8.71
CA ILE A 294 -4.95 15.91 9.04
C ILE A 294 -5.46 15.21 7.79
N SER A 295 -5.70 15.96 6.71
CA SER A 295 -6.10 15.40 5.42
C SER A 295 -5.02 14.49 4.83
N THR A 296 -3.74 14.89 4.86
CA THR A 296 -2.63 14.04 4.41
C THR A 296 -2.57 12.75 5.22
N LEU A 297 -2.64 12.84 6.55
CA LEU A 297 -2.68 11.66 7.43
C LEU A 297 -3.88 10.76 7.14
N ALA A 298 -5.04 11.34 6.83
CA ALA A 298 -6.23 10.57 6.48
C ALA A 298 -6.07 9.82 5.15
N VAL A 299 -5.42 10.44 4.15
CA VAL A 299 -5.05 9.76 2.89
C VAL A 299 -4.07 8.63 3.18
N VAL A 300 -3.02 8.88 3.97
CA VAL A 300 -2.06 7.84 4.38
C VAL A 300 -2.77 6.68 5.07
N GLY A 301 -3.65 6.94 6.04
CA GLY A 301 -4.36 5.89 6.76
C GLY A 301 -5.29 5.05 5.86
N PHE A 302 -5.99 5.68 4.92
CA PHE A 302 -6.83 4.96 3.96
C PHE A 302 -5.99 4.06 3.03
N VAL A 303 -4.91 4.61 2.48
CA VAL A 303 -3.99 3.88 1.61
C VAL A 303 -3.31 2.73 2.38
N SER A 304 -2.97 2.97 3.65
CA SER A 304 -2.40 1.94 4.53
C SER A 304 -3.40 0.82 4.81
N ALA A 305 -4.67 1.13 5.07
CA ALA A 305 -5.69 0.10 5.27
C ALA A 305 -5.87 -0.78 4.02
N ALA A 306 -5.86 -0.18 2.83
CA ALA A 306 -5.91 -0.93 1.58
C ALA A 306 -4.67 -1.83 1.41
N MET A 307 -3.48 -1.30 1.77
CA MET A 307 -2.24 -2.06 1.75
C MET A 307 -2.28 -3.23 2.75
N PHE A 308 -2.68 -3.01 4.00
CA PHE A 308 -2.81 -4.07 5.01
C PHE A 308 -3.74 -5.20 4.58
N VAL A 309 -4.87 -4.87 3.92
CA VAL A 309 -5.77 -5.90 3.39
C VAL A 309 -5.08 -6.72 2.29
N SER A 310 -4.36 -6.06 1.38
CA SER A 310 -3.58 -6.75 0.32
C SER A 310 -2.49 -7.63 0.93
N SER A 311 -1.73 -7.09 1.88
CA SER A 311 -0.69 -7.80 2.62
C SER A 311 -1.21 -9.01 3.38
N ALA A 312 -2.35 -8.91 4.07
CA ALA A 312 -2.94 -10.04 4.79
C ALA A 312 -3.33 -11.20 3.85
N LEU A 313 -3.86 -10.86 2.66
CA LEU A 313 -4.16 -11.85 1.63
C LEU A 313 -2.87 -12.48 1.07
N ALA A 314 -1.82 -11.68 0.86
CA ALA A 314 -0.53 -12.15 0.38
C ALA A 314 0.15 -13.12 1.36
N ILE A 315 0.14 -12.80 2.66
CA ILE A 315 0.63 -13.70 3.72
C ILE A 315 -0.14 -15.02 3.72
N GLY A 316 -1.48 -14.97 3.63
CA GLY A 316 -2.31 -16.18 3.58
C GLY A 316 -1.98 -17.07 2.37
N ALA A 317 -1.70 -16.45 1.22
CA ALA A 317 -1.27 -17.17 0.02
C ALA A 317 0.14 -17.77 0.18
N SER A 318 1.09 -17.03 0.79
CA SER A 318 2.48 -17.47 0.92
C SER A 318 2.65 -18.75 1.76
N LEU A 319 1.70 -19.04 2.66
CA LEU A 319 1.67 -20.27 3.49
C LEU A 319 1.76 -21.59 2.71
N TYR A 320 1.34 -21.60 1.45
CA TYR A 320 1.34 -22.81 0.60
C TYR A 320 2.40 -22.77 -0.50
N SER A 321 3.31 -21.80 -0.49
CA SER A 321 4.24 -21.63 -1.60
C SER A 321 5.26 -22.75 -1.76
N LYS A 322 5.77 -22.92 -2.99
CA LYS A 322 6.92 -23.77 -3.29
C LYS A 322 8.05 -22.92 -3.83
N THR A 323 9.24 -23.12 -3.26
CA THR A 323 10.50 -22.58 -3.78
C THR A 323 10.90 -23.35 -5.05
N PRO A 324 11.31 -22.66 -6.14
CA PRO A 324 11.91 -23.32 -7.29
C PRO A 324 13.13 -24.16 -6.89
N ASP A 325 13.33 -25.28 -7.57
CA ASP A 325 14.49 -26.13 -7.34
C ASP A 325 15.75 -25.42 -7.91
N ASN A 326 16.90 -25.53 -7.21
CA ASN A 326 18.21 -24.98 -7.62
C ASN A 326 18.25 -23.44 -7.83
N LEU A 327 17.82 -22.68 -6.84
CA LEU A 327 18.02 -21.22 -6.84
C LEU A 327 19.51 -20.86 -6.62
N PRO A 328 20.10 -20.00 -7.48
CA PRO A 328 21.44 -19.45 -7.28
C PRO A 328 21.59 -18.71 -5.94
N SER A 329 22.80 -18.66 -5.41
CA SER A 329 23.10 -18.03 -4.13
C SER A 329 22.71 -16.55 -4.06
N TYR A 330 22.79 -15.83 -5.18
CA TYR A 330 22.49 -14.40 -5.28
C TYR A 330 20.98 -14.06 -5.31
N LEU A 331 20.14 -15.09 -5.40
CA LEU A 331 18.69 -14.98 -5.20
C LEU A 331 18.31 -15.57 -3.84
N ARG A 332 18.90 -16.69 -3.43
CA ARG A 332 18.54 -17.35 -2.18
C ARG A 332 19.04 -16.61 -0.93
N ASP A 333 20.10 -15.82 -1.07
CA ASP A 333 20.61 -14.85 -0.09
C ASP A 333 20.92 -15.42 1.31
N GLY A 334 21.07 -16.75 1.43
CA GLY A 334 21.28 -17.41 2.74
C GLY A 334 20.06 -17.38 3.67
N ILE A 335 18.86 -17.12 3.13
CA ILE A 335 17.62 -17.12 3.92
C ILE A 335 17.21 -18.55 4.27
N CYS A 336 17.40 -19.50 3.34
CA CYS A 336 17.06 -20.90 3.52
C CYS A 336 17.91 -21.82 2.63
N GLY A 337 17.84 -23.14 2.85
CA GLY A 337 18.47 -24.16 2.02
C GLY A 337 19.93 -24.43 2.40
N GLU A 338 20.74 -24.92 1.45
CA GLU A 338 22.17 -25.21 1.65
C GLU A 338 22.93 -24.06 2.32
N GLY A 339 23.73 -24.37 3.33
CA GLY A 339 24.45 -23.38 4.13
C GLY A 339 23.62 -22.72 5.24
N THR A 340 22.38 -23.16 5.46
CA THR A 340 21.51 -22.68 6.55
C THR A 340 20.89 -23.85 7.32
N ASN A 341 20.43 -23.57 8.54
CA ASN A 341 19.70 -24.54 9.37
C ASN A 341 18.19 -24.57 9.07
N TYR A 342 17.74 -23.91 8.01
CA TYR A 342 16.33 -23.71 7.68
C TYR A 342 16.02 -24.30 6.31
N GLU A 343 14.99 -25.15 6.24
CA GLU A 343 14.49 -25.63 4.96
C GLU A 343 13.83 -24.51 4.16
N CYS A 344 13.99 -24.57 2.84
CA CYS A 344 13.32 -23.62 1.96
C CYS A 344 11.81 -23.87 1.92
N PRO A 345 11.01 -22.81 1.73
CA PRO A 345 9.57 -22.92 1.84
C PRO A 345 8.96 -23.92 0.82
N ASN A 346 8.12 -24.83 1.30
CA ASN A 346 7.48 -25.93 0.56
C ASN A 346 6.07 -26.19 1.15
N PRO A 347 5.08 -26.79 0.43
CA PRO A 347 3.73 -27.00 0.99
C PRO A 347 3.70 -27.89 2.25
N GLY A 348 4.72 -28.74 2.46
CA GLY A 348 4.87 -29.54 3.68
C GLY A 348 5.50 -28.79 4.86
N VAL A 349 6.03 -27.58 4.65
CA VAL A 349 6.72 -26.76 5.65
C VAL A 349 6.07 -25.37 5.68
N PRO A 350 4.89 -25.21 6.30
CA PRO A 350 4.17 -23.95 6.32
C PRO A 350 4.87 -22.88 7.18
N ILE A 351 5.61 -23.29 8.22
CA ILE A 351 6.47 -22.44 9.05
C ILE A 351 7.87 -23.02 8.99
N GLN A 352 8.87 -22.19 8.70
CA GLN A 352 10.26 -22.61 8.64
C GLN A 352 10.79 -22.85 10.06
N THR A 353 10.86 -24.12 10.45
CA THR A 353 11.52 -24.54 11.69
C THR A 353 12.96 -24.96 11.40
N VAL A 354 13.79 -24.95 12.44
CA VAL A 354 15.16 -25.47 12.37
C VAL A 354 15.09 -26.95 11.94
N SER A 355 15.69 -27.28 10.80
CA SER A 355 15.53 -28.59 10.17
C SER A 355 16.57 -29.63 10.63
N ARG A 356 17.54 -29.27 11.47
CA ARG A 356 18.42 -30.21 12.20
C ARG A 356 18.89 -29.69 13.57
N PRO A 357 18.98 -30.54 14.61
CA PRO A 357 19.84 -30.25 15.76
C PRO A 357 21.30 -30.22 15.29
N GLU A 358 22.10 -29.32 15.89
CA GLU A 358 23.56 -29.27 15.73
C GLU A 358 24.12 -30.70 15.75
N GLN A 359 24.81 -31.12 14.67
CA GLN A 359 25.78 -32.19 14.85
C GLN A 359 26.98 -31.56 15.56
N PRO A 360 27.38 -32.12 16.73
CA PRO A 360 28.36 -31.52 17.63
C PRO A 360 29.76 -31.36 17.04
#